data_AF-A0A355GCB9-F1
#
_entry.id   AF-A0A355GCB9-F1
#
_cell.length_a   1.000
_cell.length_b   1.000
_cell.length_c   1.000
_cell.angle_alpha   90.00
_cell.angle_beta   90.00
_cell.angle_gamma   90.00
#
_symmetry.space_group_name_H-M   'P 1'
#
loop_
_entity.id
_entity.type
_entity.pdbx_description
1 polymer ?
#
loop_
_entity_poly.entity_id
_entity_poly.type
_entity_poly.pdbx_seq_one_letter_code
_entity_poly.pdbx_strand_id
1 'polypeptide(L)' 'ILDENLKKANITRDDVYGKLREANALNADQVLAVVFETTGDISVLHSADPDAKLEPDFFRNVTGAEQLFENRESASGH' A
#
# COMPACT_ATOMS: atom_id res chain seq x y z
N ILE A 1 -5.02 -2.19 7.07
CA ILE A 1 -4.06 -3.30 6.82
C ILE A 1 -4.88 -4.57 6.66
N LEU A 2 -4.68 -5.33 5.58
CA LEU A 2 -5.38 -6.59 5.33
C LEU A 2 -4.67 -7.74 6.05
N ASP A 3 -5.12 -8.08 7.25
CA ASP A 3 -4.52 -9.13 8.11
C ASP A 3 -4.38 -10.49 7.42
N GLU A 4 -5.30 -10.82 6.51
CA GLU A 4 -5.22 -12.07 5.75
C GLU A 4 -4.05 -12.10 4.77
N ASN A 5 -3.69 -10.94 4.21
CA ASN A 5 -2.55 -10.84 3.30
C ASN A 5 -1.23 -10.96 4.05
N LEU A 6 -1.14 -10.39 5.26
CA LEU A 6 0.02 -10.56 6.15
C LEU A 6 0.28 -12.04 6.47
N LYS A 7 -0.77 -12.78 6.82
CA LYS A 7 -0.66 -14.23 7.11
C LYS A 7 -0.19 -15.02 5.90
N LYS A 8 -0.73 -14.74 4.71
CA LYS A 8 -0.33 -15.41 3.46
C LYS A 8 1.13 -15.13 3.09
N ALA A 9 1.61 -13.91 3.36
CA ALA A 9 2.99 -13.50 3.08
C ALA A 9 3.99 -13.88 4.18
N ASN A 10 3.54 -14.46 5.29
CA ASN A 10 4.37 -14.73 6.48
C ASN A 10 5.07 -13.47 7.02
N ILE A 11 4.36 -12.34 7.01
CA ILE A 11 4.87 -11.03 7.45
C ILE A 11 4.12 -10.56 8.69
N THR A 12 4.83 -9.97 9.64
CA THR A 12 4.23 -9.40 10.85
C THR A 12 3.89 -7.92 10.65
N ARG A 13 3.06 -7.36 11.55
CA ARG A 13 2.84 -5.91 11.57
C ARG A 13 4.13 -5.12 11.83
N ASP A 14 5.02 -5.64 12.67
CA ASP A 14 6.29 -4.99 12.99
C ASP A 14 7.21 -4.86 11.77
N ASP A 15 7.23 -5.86 10.88
CA ASP A 15 7.98 -5.81 9.62
C ASP A 15 7.46 -4.68 8.73
N VAL A 16 6.13 -4.54 8.61
CA VAL A 16 5.49 -3.43 7.88
C VAL A 16 5.88 -2.09 8.49
N TYR A 17 5.79 -1.94 9.82
CA TYR A 17 6.19 -0.70 10.49
C TYR A 17 7.70 -0.42 10.37
N GLY A 18 8.55 -1.44 10.28
CA GLY A 18 9.96 -1.29 9.94
C GLY A 18 10.15 -0.64 8.57
N LYS A 19 9.41 -1.13 7.58
CA LYS A 19 9.49 -0.65 6.19
C LYS A 19 8.86 0.72 5.99
N LEU A 20 7.80 1.04 6.74
CA LEU A 20 7.26 2.41 6.82
C LEU A 20 8.29 3.40 7.36
N ARG A 21 9.06 3.02 8.39
CA ARG A 21 10.16 3.85 8.92
C ARG A 21 11.29 4.01 7.92
N GLU A 22 11.68 2.93 7.25
CA GLU A 22 12.71 2.96 6.20
C GLU A 22 12.33 3.91 5.05
N ALA A 23 11.05 3.95 4.68
CA ALA A 23 10.51 4.85 3.67
C ALA A 23 10.34 6.30 4.15
N ASN A 24 10.53 6.62 5.43
CA ASN A 24 10.15 7.91 6.02
C ASN A 24 8.65 8.23 5.85
N ALA A 25 7.78 7.22 5.91
CA ALA A 25 6.35 7.43 6.00
C ALA A 25 6.00 7.92 7.42
N LEU A 26 6.01 9.24 7.62
CA LEU A 26 5.89 9.87 8.92
C LEU A 26 4.49 9.77 9.53
N ASN A 27 3.47 9.70 8.67
CA ASN A 27 2.07 9.61 9.06
C ASN A 27 1.36 8.53 8.25
N ALA A 28 0.42 7.83 8.87
CA ALA A 28 -0.36 6.79 8.20
C ALA A 28 -1.16 7.34 7.00
N ASP A 29 -1.63 8.59 7.09
CA ASP A 29 -2.39 9.25 6.02
C ASP A 29 -1.58 9.53 4.75
N GLN A 30 -0.24 9.53 4.86
CA GLN A 30 0.66 9.69 3.72
C GLN A 30 0.92 8.38 2.98
N VAL A 31 0.54 7.24 3.56
CA VAL A 31 0.76 5.91 2.96
C VAL A 31 -0.34 5.64 1.94
N LEU A 32 0.06 5.48 0.68
CA LEU A 32 -0.83 5.20 -0.43
C LEU A 32 -0.99 3.70 -0.66
N ALA A 33 0.11 2.95 -0.58
CA ALA A 33 0.10 1.50 -0.73
C ALA A 33 1.28 0.84 0.00
N VAL A 34 1.05 -0.39 0.45
CA VAL A 34 2.09 -1.31 0.94
C VAL A 34 1.98 -2.58 0.10
N VAL A 35 3.06 -2.92 -0.60
CA VAL A 35 3.11 -4.07 -1.52
C VAL A 35 4.07 -5.10 -0.96
N PHE A 36 3.61 -6.35 -0.92
CA PHE A 36 4.45 -7.49 -0.56
C PHE A 36 5.04 -8.09 -1.83
N GLU A 37 6.37 -8.05 -1.93
CA GLU A 37 7.08 -8.58 -3.08
C GLU A 37 7.34 -10.08 -2.90
N THR A 38 7.34 -10.84 -4.00
CA THR A 38 7.61 -12.29 -3.96
C THR A 38 9.02 -12.64 -3.49
N THR A 39 9.93 -11.66 -3.49
CA THR A 39 11.28 -11.74 -2.93
C THR A 39 11.29 -11.80 -1.40
N GLY A 40 10.15 -11.56 -0.74
CA GLY A 40 10.04 -11.43 0.72
C GLY A 40 10.31 -10.00 1.22
N ASP A 41 10.42 -9.02 0.33
CA ASP A 41 10.56 -7.61 0.69
C ASP A 41 9.20 -6.89 0.71
N ILE A 42 9.19 -5.67 1.27
CA ILE A 42 8.00 -4.81 1.33
C ILE A 42 8.32 -3.48 0.67
N SER A 43 7.54 -3.13 -0.35
CA SER A 43 7.58 -1.81 -0.99
C SER A 43 6.52 -0.90 -0.36
N VAL A 44 6.92 0.31 0.02
CA VAL A 44 6.00 1.33 0.56
C VAL A 44 5.92 2.49 -0.44
N LEU A 45 4.71 2.78 -0.92
CA LEU A 45 4.42 3.98 -1.69
C LEU A 45 3.73 4.99 -0.76
N HIS A 46 4.34 6.14 -0.59
CA HIS A 46 3.83 7.22 0.25
C HIS A 46 4.06 8.58 -0.42
N SER A 47 3.22 9.55 -0.10
CA SER A 47 3.33 10.92 -0.58
C SER A 47 2.79 11.88 0.47
N ALA A 48 3.38 13.07 0.56
CA ALA A 48 2.80 14.18 1.31
C ALA A 48 1.73 14.95 0.50
N ASP A 49 1.65 14.70 -0.82
CA ASP A 49 0.66 15.29 -1.71
C ASP A 49 -0.68 14.55 -1.58
N PRO A 50 -1.77 15.21 -1.14
CA PRO A 50 -3.09 14.59 -1.00
C PRO A 50 -3.70 14.18 -2.35
N ASP A 51 -3.28 14.81 -3.45
CA ASP A 51 -3.77 14.53 -4.81
C ASP A 51 -2.95 13.43 -5.51
N ALA A 52 -1.95 12.86 -4.83
CA ALA A 52 -1.12 11.81 -5.38
C ALA A 52 -1.95 10.58 -5.82
N LYS A 53 -1.69 10.14 -7.05
CA LYS A 53 -2.35 8.98 -7.66
C LYS A 53 -1.35 7.86 -7.87
N LEU A 54 -1.80 6.64 -7.59
CA LEU A 54 -1.08 5.43 -7.94
C LEU A 54 -1.28 5.14 -9.43
N GLU A 55 -0.23 4.75 -10.12
CA GLU A 55 -0.28 4.26 -11.50
C GLU A 55 -0.79 2.81 -11.50
N PRO A 56 -1.98 2.51 -12.06
CA PRO A 56 -2.56 1.16 -12.02
C PRO A 56 -1.66 0.09 -12.63
N ASP A 57 -0.90 0.42 -13.69
CA ASP A 57 0.00 -0.53 -14.36
C ASP A 57 1.09 -1.10 -13.44
N PHE A 58 1.46 -0.38 -12.37
CA PHE A 58 2.47 -0.86 -11.41
C PHE A 58 1.94 -2.00 -10.53
N PHE A 59 0.61 -2.18 -10.46
CA PHE A 59 -0.04 -3.14 -9.58
C PHE A 59 -0.69 -4.31 -10.32
N ARG A 60 -0.53 -4.41 -11.65
CA ARG A 60 -1.20 -5.42 -12.50
C ARG A 60 -1.00 -6.89 -12.10
N ASN A 61 0.03 -7.19 -11.30
CA ASN A 61 0.34 -8.53 -10.79
C ASN A 61 0.32 -8.59 -9.25
N VAL A 62 -0.18 -7.56 -8.59
CA VAL A 62 -0.30 -7.48 -7.13
C VAL A 62 -1.68 -8.00 -6.75
N THR A 63 -1.73 -9.06 -5.94
CA THR A 63 -2.99 -9.65 -5.48
C THR A 63 -3.70 -8.70 -4.52
N GLY A 64 -5.00 -8.43 -4.76
CA GLY A 64 -5.79 -7.52 -3.93
C GLY A 64 -5.65 -6.04 -4.31
N ALA A 65 -4.92 -5.72 -5.37
CA ALA A 65 -4.72 -4.35 -5.82
C ALA A 65 -6.00 -3.67 -6.30
N GLU A 66 -7.02 -4.42 -6.70
CA GLU A 66 -8.34 -3.91 -7.07
C GLU A 66 -8.93 -3.01 -5.99
N GLN A 67 -8.72 -3.35 -4.71
CA GLN A 67 -9.23 -2.59 -3.56
C GLN A 67 -8.59 -1.19 -3.43
N LEU A 68 -7.41 -0.97 -4.02
CA LEU A 68 -6.75 0.35 -4.02
C LEU A 68 -7.45 1.35 -4.96
N PHE A 69 -8.12 0.85 -6.00
CA PHE A 69 -8.72 1.67 -7.05
C PHE A 69 -10.25 1.73 -6.96
N GLU A 70 -10.90 0.70 -6.43
CA GLU A 70 -12.37 0.64 -6.28
C GLU A 70 -12.93 1.71 -5.32
N ASN A 71 -12.18 2.09 -4.28
CA ASN A 71 -12.63 3.08 -3.28
C ASN A 71 -12.51 4.55 -3.75
N ARG A 72 -11.86 4.83 -4.90
CA ARG A 72 -11.61 6.22 -5.35
C ARG A 72 -12.62 6.73 -6.40
N GLU A 73 -13.40 5.84 -7.02
CA GLU A 73 -14.45 6.20 -7.99
C GLU A 73 -15.69 6.83 -7.32
N SER A 74 -15.87 6.65 -6.01
CA SER A 74 -17.02 7.20 -5.25
C SER A 74 -16.80 8.64 -4.75
N ALA A 75 -15.61 9.20 -4.88
CA ALA A 75 -15.25 10.51 -4.31
C ALA A 75 -15.23 11.67 -5.34
N SER A 76 -15.53 11.40 -6.62
CA SER A 76 -15.54 12.40 -7.70
C SER A 76 -16.92 12.90 -8.10
N GLY A 77 -17.97 12.48 -7.39
CA GLY A 77 -19.31 13.07 -7.51
C GLY A 77 -19.60 13.96 -6.31
N HIS A 78 -19.37 15.27 -6.43
CA HIS A 78 -20.18 16.42 -5.97
C HIS A 78 -19.41 17.72 -6.23
#